data_AF-A0A3P8SGV4-F1
#
_entry.id   AF-A0A3P8SGV4-F1
#
_cell.length_a   1.000
_cell.length_b   1.000
_cell.length_c   1.000
_cell.angle_alpha   90.00
_cell.angle_beta   90.00
_cell.angle_gamma   90.00
#
_symmetry.space_group_name_H-M   'P 1'
#
loop_
_entity.id
_entity.type
_entity.pdbx_description
1 polymer ?
#
loop_
_entity_poly.entity_id
_entity_poly.type
_entity_poly.pdbx_seq_one_letter_code
_entity_poly.pdbx_strand_id
1 'polypeptide(L)'
;MREAALLLAPWVFACLLLSCCQAARQGQDVRCGACRALVDEMEWAISQVDPKKMIQTGSFRINPDGSQSIREVPLARSEGNLLDLMESVCERMEDYGERIDSSTNRKSYIRIKSRSGEAMDLSEASLDSRVTGSLKFACETIVEQHEDEIIEFFAHETDNVKDKLCSKRTDLCDHALKMPHDEL
;
A
#
# COMPACT_ATOMS: atom_id res chain seq x y z
N MET A 1 47.60 -11.10 -21.84
CA MET A 1 46.65 -11.81 -20.93
C MET A 1 46.27 -10.95 -19.72
N ARG A 2 47.20 -10.32 -18.98
CA ARG A 2 46.87 -9.47 -17.81
C ARG A 2 46.19 -8.13 -18.12
N GLU A 3 46.49 -7.51 -19.26
CA GLU A 3 45.95 -6.17 -19.59
C GLU A 3 44.50 -6.20 -20.07
N ALA A 4 44.06 -7.31 -20.69
CA ALA A 4 42.66 -7.50 -21.05
C ALA A 4 41.74 -7.64 -19.82
N ALA A 5 42.24 -8.23 -18.71
CA ALA A 5 41.47 -8.39 -17.48
C ALA A 5 41.25 -7.04 -16.74
N LEU A 6 42.20 -6.11 -16.84
CA LEU A 6 42.10 -4.78 -16.22
C LEU A 6 41.13 -3.85 -16.95
N LEU A 7 40.93 -4.04 -18.26
CA LEU A 7 39.95 -3.26 -19.05
C LEU A 7 38.53 -3.80 -18.93
N LEU A 8 38.37 -5.09 -18.61
CA LEU A 8 37.05 -5.70 -18.38
C LEU A 8 36.50 -5.43 -16.97
N ALA A 9 37.37 -5.23 -15.98
CA ALA A 9 36.99 -4.94 -14.60
C ALA A 9 36.06 -3.71 -14.44
N PRO A 10 36.33 -2.53 -15.03
CA PRO A 10 35.42 -1.37 -14.93
C PRO A 10 34.10 -1.60 -15.66
N TRP A 11 34.09 -2.41 -16.73
CA TRP A 11 32.85 -2.71 -17.47
C TRP A 11 31.98 -3.70 -16.70
N VAL A 12 32.58 -4.71 -16.06
CA VAL A 12 31.91 -5.63 -15.15
C VAL A 12 31.38 -4.88 -13.92
N PHE A 13 32.15 -3.94 -13.36
CA PHE A 13 31.69 -3.08 -12.25
C PHE A 13 30.53 -2.17 -12.66
N ALA A 14 30.59 -1.57 -13.85
CA ALA A 14 29.49 -0.77 -14.40
C ALA A 14 28.23 -1.61 -14.62
N CYS A 15 28.35 -2.81 -15.19
CA CYS A 15 27.22 -3.73 -15.36
C CYS A 15 26.62 -4.19 -14.01
N LEU A 16 27.46 -4.45 -13.01
CA LEU A 16 27.01 -4.77 -11.65
C LEU A 16 26.24 -3.60 -11.01
N LEU A 17 26.74 -2.36 -11.15
CA LEU A 17 26.06 -1.17 -10.66
C LEU A 17 24.72 -0.94 -11.38
N LEU A 18 24.68 -1.07 -12.70
CA LEU A 18 23.43 -0.95 -13.48
C LEU A 18 22.38 -1.99 -13.07
N SER A 19 22.79 -3.24 -12.87
CA SER A 19 21.89 -4.33 -12.43
C SER A 19 21.34 -4.06 -11.02
N CYS A 20 22.18 -3.57 -10.11
CA CYS A 20 21.77 -3.23 -8.75
C CYS A 20 20.74 -2.08 -8.73
N CYS A 21 20.93 -1.06 -9.57
CA CYS A 21 19.98 0.04 -9.70
C CYS A 21 18.61 -0.39 -10.24
N GLN A 22 18.56 -1.36 -11.15
CA GLN A 22 17.30 -1.90 -11.69
C GLN A 22 16.56 -2.73 -10.64
N ALA A 23 17.27 -3.58 -9.90
CA ALA A 23 16.68 -4.38 -8.82
C ALA A 23 16.14 -3.50 -7.68
N ALA A 24 16.86 -2.44 -7.30
CA ALA A 24 16.40 -1.49 -6.30
C ALA A 24 15.10 -0.77 -6.75
N ARG A 25 15.02 -0.38 -8.02
CA ARG A 25 13.79 0.22 -8.59
C ARG A 25 12.62 -0.75 -8.60
N GLN A 26 12.84 -2.00 -8.99
CA GLN A 26 11.78 -3.01 -9.00
C GLN A 26 11.21 -3.26 -7.60
N GLY A 27 12.06 -3.28 -6.57
CA GLY A 27 11.59 -3.38 -5.18
C GLY A 27 10.77 -2.17 -4.73
N GLN A 28 11.14 -0.97 -5.18
CA GLN A 28 10.40 0.27 -4.89
C GLN A 28 9.05 0.30 -5.60
N ASP A 29 8.97 -0.09 -6.87
CA ASP A 29 7.71 -0.13 -7.63
C ASP A 29 6.68 -1.08 -6.97
N VAL A 30 7.10 -2.27 -6.51
CA VAL A 30 6.24 -3.22 -5.79
C VAL A 30 5.72 -2.62 -4.49
N ARG A 31 6.59 -1.99 -3.69
CA ARG A 31 6.20 -1.36 -2.42
C ARG A 31 5.24 -0.19 -2.63
N CYS A 32 5.49 0.63 -3.64
CA CYS A 32 4.61 1.71 -4.02
C CYS A 32 3.22 1.18 -4.44
N GLY A 33 3.20 0.15 -5.28
CA GLY A 33 1.97 -0.53 -5.69
C GLY A 33 1.19 -1.10 -4.50
N ALA A 34 1.86 -1.83 -3.61
CA ALA A 34 1.27 -2.40 -2.41
C ALA A 34 0.70 -1.32 -1.48
N CYS A 35 1.40 -0.20 -1.28
CA CYS A 35 0.89 0.90 -0.45
C CYS A 35 -0.38 1.53 -1.05
N ARG A 36 -0.40 1.79 -2.36
CA ARG A 36 -1.58 2.39 -3.01
C ARG A 36 -2.78 1.44 -2.98
N ALA A 37 -2.54 0.15 -3.27
CA ALA A 37 -3.55 -0.89 -3.16
C ALA A 37 -4.07 -1.03 -1.71
N LEU A 38 -3.19 -0.99 -0.71
CA LEU A 38 -3.56 -0.99 0.70
C LEU A 38 -4.51 0.17 1.02
N VAL A 39 -4.18 1.40 0.58
CA VAL A 39 -5.05 2.56 0.80
C VAL A 39 -6.41 2.40 0.11
N ASP A 40 -6.41 1.97 -1.15
CA ASP A 40 -7.64 1.71 -1.93
C ASP A 40 -8.58 0.71 -1.26
N GLU A 41 -8.00 -0.36 -0.72
CA GLU A 41 -8.73 -1.43 -0.07
C GLU A 41 -9.17 -1.06 1.35
N MET A 42 -8.39 -0.24 2.07
CA MET A 42 -8.79 0.33 3.35
C MET A 42 -9.96 1.30 3.20
N GLU A 43 -9.89 2.25 2.25
CA GLU A 43 -10.97 3.19 1.95
C GLU A 43 -12.27 2.45 1.60
N TRP A 44 -12.14 1.41 0.76
CA TRP A 44 -13.28 0.56 0.43
C TRP A 44 -13.81 -0.19 1.64
N ALA A 45 -12.97 -0.88 2.41
CA ALA A 45 -13.42 -1.63 3.58
C ALA A 45 -14.11 -0.74 4.63
N ILE A 46 -13.59 0.46 4.87
CA ILE A 46 -14.20 1.46 5.76
C ILE A 46 -15.59 1.84 5.23
N SER A 47 -15.74 2.04 3.92
CA SER A 47 -17.03 2.37 3.29
C SER A 47 -18.10 1.28 3.43
N GLN A 48 -17.68 0.03 3.64
CA GLN A 48 -18.58 -1.10 3.86
C GLN A 48 -19.10 -1.20 5.31
N VAL A 49 -18.48 -0.47 6.26
CA VAL A 49 -18.92 -0.45 7.66
C VAL A 49 -20.08 0.54 7.83
N ASP A 50 -21.10 0.16 8.61
CA ASP A 50 -22.24 1.04 8.90
C ASP A 50 -21.77 2.35 9.59
N PRO A 51 -21.98 3.52 8.97
CA PRO A 51 -21.54 4.80 9.53
C PRO A 51 -22.27 5.18 10.82
N LYS A 52 -23.41 4.55 11.13
CA LYS A 52 -24.17 4.78 12.37
C LYS A 52 -23.69 3.94 13.53
N LYS A 53 -22.86 2.93 13.28
CA LYS A 53 -22.37 2.04 14.33
C LYS A 53 -21.26 2.74 15.13
N MET A 54 -21.58 3.09 16.36
CA MET A 54 -20.66 3.71 17.32
C MET A 54 -20.17 2.69 18.33
N ILE A 55 -18.95 2.87 18.82
CA ILE A 55 -18.39 2.12 19.94
C ILE A 55 -17.93 3.05 21.05
N GLN A 56 -18.01 2.56 22.29
CA GLN A 56 -17.47 3.24 23.45
C GLN A 56 -16.00 2.89 23.61
N THR A 57 -15.14 3.89 23.47
CA THR A 57 -13.70 3.81 23.69
C THR A 57 -13.34 4.63 24.91
N GLY A 58 -12.39 4.21 25.73
CA GLY A 58 -12.08 4.98 26.93
C GLY A 58 -11.12 4.28 27.86
N SER A 59 -10.69 5.04 28.86
CA SER A 59 -9.85 4.53 29.92
C SER A 59 -10.69 3.65 30.85
N PHE A 60 -10.19 2.46 31.19
CA PHE A 60 -10.75 1.64 32.28
C PHE A 60 -10.56 2.28 33.67
N ARG A 61 -9.87 3.42 33.75
CA ARG A 61 -9.64 4.13 35.02
C ARG A 61 -10.88 4.93 35.41
N ILE A 62 -11.34 4.69 36.63
CA ILE A 62 -12.41 5.43 37.29
C ILE A 62 -11.82 6.71 37.88
N ASN A 63 -12.46 7.84 37.61
CA ASN A 63 -12.13 9.13 38.16
C ASN A 63 -12.41 9.16 39.68
N PRO A 64 -11.80 10.08 40.45
CA PRO A 64 -12.06 10.21 41.89
C PRO A 64 -13.52 10.44 42.28
N ASP A 65 -14.35 10.93 41.35
CA ASP A 65 -15.79 11.14 41.51
C ASP A 65 -16.65 9.89 41.23
N GLY A 66 -16.01 8.76 40.89
CA GLY A 66 -16.69 7.51 40.54
C GLY A 66 -17.16 7.41 39.08
N SER A 67 -16.94 8.45 38.26
CA SER A 67 -17.23 8.42 36.84
C SER A 67 -16.11 7.76 36.03
N GLN A 68 -16.41 7.34 34.80
CA GLN A 68 -15.41 6.79 33.88
C GLN A 68 -15.35 7.67 32.62
N SER A 69 -14.15 7.97 32.13
CA SER A 69 -13.96 8.75 30.91
C SER A 69 -14.16 7.88 29.66
N ILE A 70 -15.41 7.79 29.23
CA ILE A 70 -15.84 7.08 28.02
C ILE A 70 -16.06 8.09 26.90
N ARG A 71 -15.54 7.80 25.71
CA ARG A 71 -15.71 8.55 24.46
C ARG A 71 -16.34 7.65 23.40
N GLU A 72 -17.40 8.13 22.77
CA GLU A 72 -17.98 7.44 21.62
C GLU A 72 -17.25 7.81 20.32
N VAL A 73 -16.88 6.81 19.54
CA VAL A 73 -16.26 6.98 18.22
C VAL A 73 -16.94 6.06 17.19
N PRO A 74 -16.95 6.43 15.90
CA PRO A 74 -17.45 5.54 14.85
C PRO A 74 -16.63 4.25 14.78
N LEU A 75 -17.30 3.09 14.69
CA LEU A 75 -16.62 1.80 14.56
C LEU A 75 -15.69 1.78 13.35
N ALA A 76 -16.17 2.29 12.21
CA ALA A 76 -15.48 2.25 10.92
C ALA A 76 -14.04 2.79 10.97
N ARG A 77 -13.81 3.80 11.83
CA ARG A 77 -12.51 4.47 12.00
C ARG A 77 -11.94 4.31 13.41
N SER A 78 -12.46 3.37 14.19
CA SER A 78 -11.87 3.02 15.48
C SER A 78 -10.56 2.26 15.26
N GLU A 79 -9.57 2.53 16.11
CA GLU A 79 -8.23 1.93 16.04
C GLU A 79 -8.28 0.40 15.91
N GLY A 80 -9.04 -0.27 16.78
CA GLY A 80 -9.20 -1.73 16.72
C GLY A 80 -9.78 -2.22 15.39
N ASN A 81 -10.80 -1.54 14.85
CA ASN A 81 -11.36 -1.91 13.55
C ASN A 81 -10.36 -1.67 12.41
N LEU A 82 -9.58 -0.59 12.47
CA LEU A 82 -8.56 -0.31 11.45
C LEU A 82 -7.46 -1.37 11.46
N LEU A 83 -7.00 -1.80 12.64
CA LEU A 83 -6.04 -2.91 12.79
C LEU A 83 -6.57 -4.20 12.16
N ASP A 84 -7.81 -4.58 12.47
CA ASP A 84 -8.45 -5.77 11.91
C ASP A 84 -8.59 -5.67 10.37
N LEU A 85 -8.90 -4.48 9.85
CA LEU A 85 -9.02 -4.26 8.42
C LEU A 85 -7.69 -4.43 7.69
N MET A 86 -6.56 -3.97 8.26
CA MET A 86 -5.25 -4.07 7.63
C MET A 86 -4.86 -5.51 7.29
N GLU A 87 -5.09 -6.46 8.20
CA GLU A 87 -4.85 -7.89 7.96
C GLU A 87 -5.70 -8.40 6.78
N SER A 88 -7.00 -8.11 6.80
CA SER A 88 -7.93 -8.55 5.74
C SER A 88 -7.63 -7.91 4.37
N VAL A 89 -7.09 -6.69 4.37
CA VAL A 89 -6.74 -5.94 3.15
C VAL A 89 -5.52 -6.54 2.48
N CYS A 90 -4.49 -6.93 3.24
CA CYS A 90 -3.29 -7.54 2.65
C CYS A 90 -3.60 -8.89 1.99
N GLU A 91 -4.61 -9.64 2.46
CA GLU A 91 -5.10 -10.83 1.76
C GLU A 91 -5.67 -10.50 0.37
N ARG A 92 -6.28 -9.33 0.18
CA ARG A 92 -6.86 -8.90 -1.12
C ARG A 92 -5.83 -8.49 -2.15
N MET A 93 -4.53 -8.54 -1.84
CA MET A 93 -3.46 -8.27 -2.81
C MET A 93 -3.43 -9.30 -3.96
N GLU A 94 -4.08 -10.46 -3.80
CA GLU A 94 -4.30 -11.41 -4.90
C GLU A 94 -5.25 -10.90 -6.00
N ASP A 95 -6.03 -9.86 -5.71
CA ASP A 95 -6.96 -9.23 -6.65
C ASP A 95 -6.28 -8.15 -7.51
N TYR A 96 -4.94 -8.02 -7.42
CA TYR A 96 -4.12 -7.06 -8.15
C TYR A 96 -3.18 -7.76 -9.13
N GLY A 97 -2.98 -7.16 -10.30
CA GLY A 97 -2.09 -7.62 -11.36
C GLY A 97 -1.06 -6.55 -11.76
N GLU A 98 0.02 -6.99 -12.41
CA GLU A 98 1.06 -6.08 -12.91
C GLU A 98 0.71 -5.59 -14.30
N ARG A 99 0.75 -4.27 -14.49
CA ARG A 99 0.66 -3.57 -15.78
C ARG A 99 1.95 -2.80 -16.01
N ILE A 100 2.57 -3.01 -17.17
CA ILE A 100 3.78 -2.29 -17.56
C ILE A 100 3.37 -1.05 -18.36
N ASP A 101 3.74 0.13 -17.87
CA ASP A 101 3.54 1.37 -18.63
C ASP A 101 4.51 1.41 -19.81
N SER A 102 3.98 1.46 -21.03
CA SER A 102 4.77 1.49 -22.27
C SER A 102 5.64 2.74 -22.40
N SER A 103 5.29 3.84 -21.71
CA SER A 103 6.01 5.12 -21.80
C SER A 103 7.18 5.22 -20.82
N THR A 104 7.00 4.73 -19.60
CA THR A 104 8.01 4.80 -18.53
C THR A 104 8.76 3.49 -18.31
N ASN A 105 8.27 2.39 -18.91
CA ASN A 105 8.72 1.02 -18.68
C ASN A 105 8.75 0.64 -17.17
N ARG A 106 7.91 1.30 -16.36
CA ARG A 106 7.72 1.00 -14.94
C ARG A 106 6.54 0.06 -14.74
N LYS A 107 6.64 -0.72 -13.68
CA LYS A 107 5.57 -1.64 -13.25
C LYS A 107 4.58 -0.84 -12.41
N SER A 108 3.32 -0.91 -12.80
CA SER A 108 2.17 -0.40 -12.05
C SER A 108 1.30 -1.59 -11.65
N TYR A 109 0.53 -1.43 -10.58
CA TYR A 109 -0.31 -2.49 -10.04
C TYR A 109 -1.75 -2.03 -10.04
N ILE A 110 -2.59 -2.77 -10.75
CA ILE A 110 -4.00 -2.43 -10.94
C ILE A 110 -4.88 -3.59 -10.52
N ARG A 111 -6.09 -3.29 -10.07
CA ARG A 111 -7.05 -4.29 -9.64
C ARG A 111 -7.59 -5.06 -10.85
N ILE A 112 -7.61 -6.39 -10.76
CA ILE A 112 -7.96 -7.33 -11.85
C ILE A 112 -9.25 -8.12 -11.58
N LYS A 113 -9.78 -8.07 -10.35
CA LYS A 113 -11.10 -8.59 -10.00
C LYS A 113 -12.00 -7.45 -9.54
N SER A 114 -13.23 -7.40 -10.05
CA SER A 114 -14.20 -6.36 -9.67
C SER A 114 -14.68 -6.54 -8.22
N ARG A 115 -15.03 -5.43 -7.55
CA ARG A 115 -15.67 -5.42 -6.22
C ARG A 115 -17.13 -5.89 -6.32
N SER A 116 -17.79 -5.57 -7.43
CA SER A 116 -19.21 -5.77 -7.71
C SER A 116 -19.49 -6.98 -8.62
N GLY A 117 -18.45 -7.58 -9.21
CA GLY A 117 -18.57 -8.66 -10.20
C GLY A 117 -18.75 -8.16 -11.64
N GLU A 118 -18.60 -6.86 -11.89
CA GLU A 118 -18.62 -6.28 -13.24
C GLU A 118 -17.39 -6.69 -14.07
N ALA A 119 -17.59 -6.79 -15.39
CA ALA A 119 -16.51 -7.09 -16.32
C ALA A 119 -15.52 -5.92 -16.36
N MET A 120 -14.24 -6.21 -16.14
CA MET A 120 -13.17 -5.21 -16.22
C MET A 120 -12.34 -5.42 -17.47
N ASP A 121 -11.78 -4.35 -18.02
CA ASP A 121 -10.82 -4.42 -19.11
C ASP A 121 -9.45 -4.83 -18.54
N LEU A 122 -9.09 -6.10 -18.73
CA LEU A 122 -7.84 -6.70 -18.26
C LEU A 122 -6.80 -6.84 -19.37
N SER A 123 -7.05 -6.26 -20.55
CA SER A 123 -6.23 -6.46 -21.75
C SER A 123 -4.75 -6.10 -21.56
N GLU A 124 -4.43 -5.25 -20.58
CA GLU A 124 -3.07 -4.80 -20.27
C GLU A 124 -2.51 -5.34 -18.94
N ALA A 125 -3.27 -6.17 -18.21
CA ALA A 125 -2.85 -6.71 -16.93
C ALA A 125 -2.25 -8.12 -17.07
N SER A 126 -1.06 -8.32 -16.53
CA SER A 126 -0.43 -9.64 -16.42
C SER A 126 -0.71 -10.27 -15.05
N LEU A 127 -1.09 -11.55 -15.08
CA LEU A 127 -1.39 -12.36 -13.90
C LEU A 127 -0.23 -13.34 -13.65
N ASP A 128 0.68 -12.99 -12.75
CA ASP A 128 1.74 -13.89 -12.27
C ASP A 128 1.58 -14.09 -10.76
N SER A 129 1.48 -15.34 -10.32
CA SER A 129 1.32 -15.69 -8.89
C SER A 129 2.51 -15.25 -8.03
N ARG A 130 3.69 -15.07 -8.62
CA ARG A 130 4.86 -14.52 -7.92
C ARG A 130 4.69 -13.04 -7.64
N VAL A 131 4.00 -12.32 -8.53
CA VAL A 131 3.69 -10.90 -8.37
C VAL A 131 2.67 -10.72 -7.24
N THR A 132 1.59 -11.50 -7.24
CA THR A 132 0.58 -11.42 -6.17
C THR A 132 1.19 -11.76 -4.81
N GLY A 133 2.02 -12.80 -4.74
CA GLY A 133 2.77 -13.11 -3.51
C GLY A 133 3.73 -12.00 -3.08
N SER A 134 4.40 -11.34 -4.03
CA SER A 134 5.29 -10.21 -3.72
C SER A 134 4.53 -8.98 -3.22
N LEU A 135 3.35 -8.70 -3.78
CA LEU A 135 2.47 -7.61 -3.33
C LEU A 135 1.93 -7.88 -1.93
N LYS A 136 1.45 -9.11 -1.67
CA LYS A 136 0.97 -9.52 -0.35
C LYS A 136 2.06 -9.34 0.71
N PHE A 137 3.25 -9.89 0.46
CA PHE A 137 4.39 -9.74 1.36
C PHE A 137 4.78 -8.27 1.58
N ALA A 138 4.76 -7.45 0.51
CA ALA A 138 5.03 -6.03 0.63
C ALA A 138 3.97 -5.30 1.45
N CYS A 139 2.69 -5.65 1.30
CA CYS A 139 1.60 -5.10 2.10
C CYS A 139 1.76 -5.43 3.58
N GLU A 140 1.99 -6.70 3.91
CA GLU A 140 2.23 -7.16 5.29
C GLU A 140 3.41 -6.39 5.90
N THR A 141 4.52 -6.27 5.16
CA THR A 141 5.69 -5.50 5.61
C THR A 141 5.36 -4.01 5.85
N ILE A 142 4.54 -3.39 5.00
CA ILE A 142 4.14 -1.99 5.15
C ILE A 142 3.26 -1.80 6.38
N VAL A 143 2.28 -2.70 6.60
CA VAL A 143 1.42 -2.67 7.78
C VAL A 143 2.25 -2.82 9.04
N GLU A 144 3.16 -3.80 9.09
CA GLU A 144 4.05 -4.01 10.25
C GLU A 144 4.94 -2.80 10.56
N GLN A 145 5.41 -2.09 9.53
CA GLN A 145 6.36 -0.97 9.70
C GLN A 145 5.70 0.39 9.94
N HIS A 146 4.46 0.55 9.46
CA HIS A 146 3.77 1.83 9.38
C HIS A 146 2.36 1.80 9.98
N GLU A 147 2.09 0.88 10.90
CA GLU A 147 0.81 0.72 11.59
C GLU A 147 0.30 2.05 12.16
N ASP A 148 1.14 2.74 12.93
CA ASP A 148 0.82 4.02 13.58
C ASP A 148 0.43 5.09 12.55
N GLU A 149 1.20 5.20 11.46
CA GLU A 149 0.89 6.13 10.37
C GLU A 149 -0.43 5.78 9.68
N ILE A 150 -0.67 4.51 9.38
CA ILE A 150 -1.91 4.08 8.73
C ILE A 150 -3.10 4.42 9.64
N ILE A 151 -3.02 4.13 10.94
CA ILE A 151 -4.07 4.50 11.91
C ILE A 151 -4.28 6.01 11.94
N GLU A 152 -3.21 6.81 12.01
CA GLU A 152 -3.30 8.28 12.04
C GLU A 152 -4.07 8.82 10.82
N PHE A 153 -3.76 8.31 9.63
CA PHE A 153 -4.36 8.74 8.38
C PHE A 153 -5.83 8.31 8.23
N PHE A 154 -6.19 7.13 8.72
CA PHE A 154 -7.55 6.58 8.59
C PHE A 154 -8.48 6.84 9.79
N ALA A 155 -7.95 7.27 10.94
CA ALA A 155 -8.76 7.66 12.09
C ALA A 155 -9.66 8.88 11.80
N HIS A 156 -9.28 9.69 10.80
CA HIS A 156 -10.01 10.89 10.39
C HIS A 156 -10.24 10.91 8.88
N GLU A 157 -11.20 11.71 8.43
CA GLU A 157 -11.41 11.91 6.98
C GLU A 157 -10.28 12.78 6.44
N THR A 158 -9.51 12.24 5.50
CA THR A 158 -8.39 12.96 4.92
C THR A 158 -8.42 12.81 3.41
N ASP A 159 -8.41 13.92 2.68
CA ASP A 159 -8.32 13.86 1.22
C ASP A 159 -6.91 13.44 0.78
N ASN A 160 -6.83 12.70 -0.32
CA ASN A 160 -5.58 12.27 -0.95
C ASN A 160 -4.70 11.42 -0.01
N VAL A 161 -5.31 10.46 0.72
CA VAL A 161 -4.57 9.54 1.60
C VAL A 161 -3.46 8.84 0.84
N LYS A 162 -3.71 8.37 -0.38
CA LYS A 162 -2.72 7.67 -1.22
C LYS A 162 -1.40 8.43 -1.33
N ASP A 163 -1.43 9.69 -1.72
CA ASP A 163 -0.19 10.45 -1.94
C ASP A 163 0.41 10.96 -0.65
N LYS A 164 -0.41 11.34 0.33
CA LYS A 164 0.11 11.79 1.62
C LYS A 164 0.78 10.65 2.38
N LEU A 165 0.15 9.48 2.42
CA LEU A 165 0.69 8.31 3.12
C LEU A 165 1.84 7.69 2.32
N CYS A 166 1.61 7.25 1.09
CA CYS A 166 2.59 6.46 0.32
C CYS A 166 3.76 7.28 -0.22
N SER A 167 3.61 8.60 -0.40
CA SER A 167 4.71 9.44 -0.88
C SER A 167 5.28 10.34 0.21
N LYS A 168 4.47 11.17 0.88
CA LYS A 168 5.02 12.17 1.81
C LYS A 168 5.41 11.61 3.17
N ARG A 169 4.69 10.61 3.67
CA ARG A 169 4.89 10.07 5.02
C ARG A 169 5.88 8.90 5.04
N THR A 170 5.76 7.97 4.09
CA THR A 170 6.54 6.71 4.10
C THR A 170 7.62 6.64 3.02
N ASP A 171 7.69 7.61 2.11
CA ASP A 171 8.65 7.65 0.98
C ASP A 171 8.66 6.37 0.10
N LEU A 172 7.56 5.60 0.10
CA LEU A 172 7.44 4.36 -0.67
C LEU A 172 7.29 4.63 -2.18
N CYS A 173 6.62 5.72 -2.51
CA CYS A 173 6.34 6.15 -3.88
C CYS A 173 7.09 7.44 -4.24
N ASP A 174 7.82 7.42 -5.36
CA ASP A 174 8.41 8.63 -5.95
C ASP A 174 7.31 9.64 -6.33
N HIS A 175 7.47 10.91 -5.96
CA HIS A 175 6.57 12.00 -6.39
C HIS A 175 6.61 12.27 -7.90
N ALA A 176 7.60 11.70 -8.60
CA ALA A 176 7.77 11.79 -10.04
C ALA A 176 6.80 10.89 -10.82
N LEU A 177 6.14 9.94 -10.15
CA LEU A 177 5.07 9.15 -10.73
C LEU A 177 3.82 10.05 -10.83
N LYS A 178 3.69 10.80 -11.93
CA LYS A 178 2.39 11.34 -12.34
C LYS A 178 1.49 10.18 -12.74
N MET A 179 0.94 9.49 -11.75
CA MET A 179 -0.07 8.47 -11.96
C MET A 179 -1.44 9.14 -11.86
N PRO A 180 -2.39 8.76 -12.74
CA PRO A 180 -3.73 9.33 -12.70
C PRO A 180 -4.32 9.16 -11.30
N HIS A 181 -4.89 10.24 -10.76
CA HIS A 181 -5.81 10.12 -9.65
C HIS A 181 -7.04 9.39 -10.17
N ASP A 182 -7.35 8.24 -9.61
CA ASP A 182 -8.67 7.64 -9.77
C ASP A 182 -9.65 8.52 -8.99
N GLU A 183 -10.34 9.42 -9.69
CA GLU A 183 -11.52 10.09 -9.16
C GLU A 183 -12.61 9.01 -9.02
N LEU A 184 -12.88 8.63 -7.77
CA LEU A 184 -13.99 7.74 -7.41
C LEU A 184 -15.32 8.49 -7.43
#